data_AF-Q5BT77-F1
#
_entry.id   AF-Q5BT77-F1
#
_cell.length_a   1.000
_cell.length_b   1.000
_cell.length_c   1.000
_cell.angle_alpha   90.00
_cell.angle_beta   90.00
_cell.angle_gamma   90.00
#
_symmetry.space_group_name_H-M   'P 1'
#
loop_
_entity.id
_entity.type
_entity.pdbx_description
1 polymer ?
#
loop_
_entity_poly.entity_id
_entity_poly.type
_entity_poly.pdbx_seq_one_letter_code
_entity_poly.pdbx_strand_id
1 'polypeptide(L)'
;LECSPVHKSEKFWYENAVKFTDNNYEMLKMLVRLVELGTDSLTLSVTVHDIGEFVRHYPRGKQIIETLGGKQLVMALLQHDDPNVRYNALVSLQKIMVHNWEYLGKQLDSVQSTNAKSTGVKVK
;
A
#
# COMPACT_ATOMS: atom_id res chain seq x y z
N LEU A 1 11.98 5.18 -15.54
CA LEU A 1 11.00 5.76 -14.58
C LEU A 1 11.69 5.85 -13.23
N GLU A 2 12.27 7.00 -12.87
CA GLU A 2 12.88 7.18 -11.54
C GLU A 2 11.80 7.45 -10.48
N CYS A 3 12.03 7.01 -9.23
CA CYS A 3 11.20 7.34 -8.06
C CYS A 3 11.21 8.85 -7.79
N SER A 4 10.45 9.61 -8.58
CA SER A 4 10.29 11.04 -8.41
C SER A 4 9.53 11.35 -7.10
N PRO A 5 9.67 12.56 -6.54
CA PRO A 5 9.12 12.91 -5.22
C PRO A 5 7.62 12.67 -5.07
N VAL A 6 6.86 12.66 -6.17
CA VAL A 6 5.41 12.46 -6.16
C VAL A 6 5.02 11.04 -5.75
N HIS A 7 5.80 10.02 -6.12
CA HIS A 7 5.48 8.62 -5.76
C HIS A 7 5.54 8.39 -4.25
N LYS A 8 6.36 9.16 -3.53
CA LYS A 8 6.51 9.09 -2.07
C LYS A 8 5.69 10.14 -1.33
N SER A 9 5.02 11.04 -2.04
CA SER A 9 4.32 12.17 -1.43
C SER A 9 2.94 11.74 -0.92
N GLU A 10 2.75 11.77 0.39
CA GLU A 10 1.45 11.52 1.02
C GLU A 10 0.37 12.49 0.51
N LYS A 11 0.74 13.77 0.33
CA LYS A 11 -0.15 14.79 -0.23
C LYS A 11 -0.65 14.43 -1.63
N PHE A 12 0.24 13.95 -2.50
CA PHE A 12 -0.14 13.52 -3.85
C PHE A 12 -1.20 12.41 -3.80
N TRP A 13 -0.96 11.36 -3.01
CA TRP A 13 -1.86 10.22 -2.93
C TRP A 13 -3.19 10.58 -2.28
N TYR A 14 -3.19 11.43 -1.25
CA TYR A 14 -4.43 11.94 -0.65
C TYR A 14 -5.30 12.69 -1.68
N GLU A 15 -4.70 13.51 -2.53
CA GLU A 15 -5.42 14.32 -3.51
C GLU A 15 -5.81 13.55 -4.79
N ASN A 16 -5.07 12.51 -5.16
CA ASN A 16 -5.19 11.89 -6.48
C ASN A 16 -5.59 10.41 -6.47
N ALA A 17 -5.58 9.70 -5.34
CA ALA A 17 -5.92 8.27 -5.31
C ALA A 17 -7.32 7.98 -5.88
N VAL A 18 -8.30 8.88 -5.68
CA VAL A 18 -9.65 8.71 -6.24
C VAL A 18 -9.63 8.68 -7.77
N LYS A 19 -8.77 9.47 -8.43
CA LYS A 19 -8.69 9.55 -9.90
C LYS A 19 -8.22 8.24 -10.55
N PHE A 20 -7.53 7.38 -9.79
CA PHE A 20 -7.16 6.04 -10.27
C PHE A 20 -8.38 5.13 -10.48
N THR A 21 -9.56 5.54 -9.98
CA THR A 21 -10.82 4.82 -10.20
C THR A 21 -11.59 5.26 -11.45
N ASP A 22 -11.14 6.32 -12.12
CA ASP A 22 -11.76 6.84 -13.34
C ASP A 22 -11.65 5.82 -14.50
N ASN A 23 -12.48 6.00 -15.53
CA ASN A 23 -12.50 5.17 -16.75
C ASN A 23 -12.53 3.66 -16.47
N ASN A 24 -13.33 3.21 -15.50
CA ASN A 24 -13.40 1.80 -15.12
C ASN A 24 -12.03 1.24 -14.71
N TYR A 25 -11.33 1.96 -13.83
CA TYR A 25 -10.03 1.56 -13.26
C TYR A 25 -8.92 1.41 -14.32
N GLU A 26 -8.98 2.16 -15.42
CA GLU A 26 -8.03 2.03 -16.53
C GLU A 26 -6.57 2.14 -16.07
N MET A 27 -6.27 3.13 -15.23
CA MET A 27 -4.93 3.34 -14.70
C MET A 27 -4.46 2.16 -13.82
N LEU A 28 -5.34 1.64 -12.96
CA LEU A 28 -5.03 0.48 -12.12
C LEU A 28 -4.83 -0.78 -12.95
N LYS A 29 -5.65 -0.99 -13.98
CA LYS A 29 -5.49 -2.11 -14.93
C LYS A 29 -4.15 -2.03 -15.64
N MET A 30 -3.71 -0.83 -16.02
CA MET A 30 -2.37 -0.63 -16.60
C MET A 30 -1.25 -0.98 -15.62
N LEU A 31 -1.34 -0.55 -14.36
CA LEU A 31 -0.35 -0.94 -13.33
C LEU A 31 -0.31 -2.46 -13.15
N VAL A 32 -1.47 -3.11 -13.00
CA VAL A 32 -1.56 -4.57 -12.88
C VAL A 32 -0.96 -5.26 -14.10
N ARG A 33 -1.23 -4.76 -15.31
CA ARG A 33 -0.68 -5.30 -16.55
C ARG A 33 0.84 -5.14 -16.63
N LEU A 34 1.40 -4.03 -16.16
CA LEU A 34 2.85 -3.83 -16.11
C LEU A 34 3.53 -4.85 -15.18
N VAL A 35 2.90 -5.18 -14.05
CA VAL A 35 3.39 -6.25 -13.16
C VAL A 35 3.33 -7.61 -13.86
N GLU A 36 2.22 -7.91 -14.52
CA GLU A 36 2.01 -9.19 -15.22
C GLU A 36 3.01 -9.40 -16.38
N LEU A 37 3.33 -8.34 -17.12
CA LEU A 37 4.28 -8.40 -18.23
C LEU A 37 5.73 -8.64 -17.80
N GLY A 38 6.06 -8.42 -16.52
CA GLY A 38 7.43 -8.61 -16.03
C GLY A 38 8.43 -7.70 -16.72
N THR A 39 8.18 -6.39 -16.71
CA THR A 39 9.07 -5.37 -17.30
C THR A 39 10.41 -5.26 -16.54
N ASP A 40 11.23 -4.25 -16.86
CA ASP A 40 12.47 -4.00 -16.11
C ASP A 40 12.23 -3.81 -14.60
N SER A 41 13.24 -4.17 -13.79
CA SER A 41 13.16 -4.15 -12.32
C SER A 41 12.76 -2.79 -11.74
N LEU A 42 13.21 -1.70 -12.35
CA LEU A 42 12.89 -0.36 -11.86
C LEU A 42 11.41 -0.06 -12.07
N THR A 43 10.88 -0.33 -13.26
CA THR A 43 9.45 -0.19 -13.57
C THR A 43 8.61 -1.07 -12.67
N LEU A 44 8.97 -2.33 -12.44
CA LEU A 44 8.27 -3.22 -11.51
C LEU A 44 8.29 -2.69 -10.08
N SER A 45 9.45 -2.23 -9.61
CA SER A 45 9.62 -1.68 -8.26
C SER A 45 8.70 -0.47 -8.03
N VAL A 46 8.65 0.48 -8.98
CA VAL A 46 7.79 1.67 -8.90
C VAL A 46 6.32 1.28 -9.01
N THR A 47 5.97 0.43 -9.97
CA THR A 47 4.58 0.00 -10.23
C THR A 47 3.97 -0.67 -9.01
N VAL A 48 4.71 -1.60 -8.40
CA VAL A 48 4.23 -2.34 -7.22
C VAL A 48 4.14 -1.43 -6.01
N HIS A 49 5.09 -0.50 -5.84
CA HIS A 49 5.02 0.53 -4.82
C HIS A 49 3.74 1.36 -4.94
N ASP A 50 3.43 1.86 -6.13
CA ASP A 50 2.27 2.69 -6.42
C ASP A 50 0.94 1.95 -6.17
N ILE A 51 0.86 0.64 -6.48
CA ILE A 51 -0.29 -0.19 -6.11
C ILE A 51 -0.50 -0.18 -4.59
N GLY A 52 0.58 -0.33 -3.81
CA GLY A 52 0.51 -0.30 -2.35
C GLY A 52 0.07 1.06 -1.80
N GLU A 53 0.58 2.15 -2.37
CA GLU A 53 0.20 3.52 -1.99
C GLU A 53 -1.26 3.81 -2.31
N PHE A 54 -1.75 3.42 -3.49
CA PHE A 54 -3.17 3.54 -3.83
C PHE A 54 -4.04 2.81 -2.80
N VAL A 55 -3.69 1.56 -2.45
CA VAL A 55 -4.46 0.76 -1.47
C VAL A 55 -4.47 1.40 -0.08
N ARG A 56 -3.35 2.00 0.35
CA ARG A 56 -3.26 2.71 1.62
C ARG A 56 -4.16 3.96 1.66
N HIS A 57 -4.25 4.68 0.54
CA HIS A 57 -4.93 5.99 0.49
C HIS A 57 -6.38 5.92 0.00
N TYR A 58 -6.83 4.79 -0.55
CA TYR A 58 -8.20 4.60 -0.98
C TYR A 58 -8.90 3.51 -0.17
N PRO A 59 -9.96 3.80 0.62
CA PRO A 59 -10.59 2.85 1.53
C PRO A 59 -11.06 1.53 0.88
N ARG A 60 -11.45 1.55 -0.40
CA ARG A 60 -11.86 0.35 -1.17
C ARG A 60 -10.75 -0.22 -2.05
N GLY A 61 -9.53 0.33 -1.98
CA GLY A 61 -8.42 0.01 -2.87
C GLY A 61 -8.05 -1.46 -2.81
N LYS A 62 -8.06 -2.07 -1.61
CA LYS A 62 -7.83 -3.51 -1.42
C LYS A 62 -8.77 -4.37 -2.28
N GLN A 63 -10.09 -4.15 -2.16
CA GLN A 63 -11.09 -4.95 -2.88
C GLN A 63 -10.92 -4.81 -4.39
N ILE A 64 -10.61 -3.59 -4.86
CA ILE A 64 -10.38 -3.31 -6.28
C ILE A 64 -9.15 -4.06 -6.78
N ILE A 65 -8.00 -3.93 -6.10
CA ILE A 65 -6.75 -4.60 -6.50
C ILE A 65 -6.87 -6.14 -6.43
N GLU A 66 -7.58 -6.68 -5.43
CA GLU A 66 -7.87 -8.12 -5.36
C GLU A 66 -8.77 -8.57 -6.52
N THR A 67 -9.78 -7.80 -6.89
CA THR A 67 -10.67 -8.10 -8.03
C THR A 67 -9.93 -8.05 -9.36
N LEU A 68 -8.98 -7.13 -9.51
CA LEU A 68 -8.13 -7.02 -10.69
C LEU A 68 -7.02 -8.10 -10.73
N GLY A 69 -6.91 -8.97 -9.73
CA GLY A 69 -5.87 -10.01 -9.65
C GLY A 69 -4.48 -9.49 -9.27
N GLY A 70 -4.36 -8.21 -8.92
CA GLY A 70 -3.07 -7.57 -8.63
C GLY A 70 -2.38 -8.14 -7.38
N LYS A 71 -3.14 -8.61 -6.38
CA LYS A 71 -2.57 -9.18 -5.15
C LYS A 71 -1.70 -10.43 -5.44
N GLN A 72 -2.19 -11.33 -6.27
CA GLN A 72 -1.48 -12.56 -6.63
C GLN A 72 -0.19 -12.24 -7.38
N LEU A 73 -0.24 -11.27 -8.30
CA LEU A 73 0.92 -10.80 -9.05
C LEU A 73 1.97 -10.13 -8.14
N VAL A 74 1.55 -9.25 -7.23
CA VAL A 74 2.45 -8.64 -6.23
C VAL A 74 3.08 -9.70 -5.33
N MET A 75 2.32 -10.73 -4.93
CA MET A 75 2.84 -11.83 -4.12
C MET A 75 3.88 -12.68 -4.87
N ALA A 76 3.70 -12.90 -6.18
CA ALA A 76 4.69 -13.62 -6.99
C ALA A 76 6.05 -12.88 -7.02
N LEU A 77 6.03 -11.54 -7.01
CA LEU A 77 7.25 -10.73 -7.01
C LEU A 77 8.06 -10.76 -5.71
N LEU A 78 7.56 -11.39 -4.63
CA LEU A 78 8.36 -11.62 -3.43
C LEU A 78 9.58 -12.52 -3.68
N GLN A 79 9.55 -13.32 -4.75
CA GLN A 79 10.64 -14.20 -5.16
C GLN A 79 11.47 -13.62 -6.33
N HIS A 80 11.24 -12.37 -6.73
CA HIS A 80 11.97 -11.73 -7.84
C HIS A 80 13.47 -11.63 -7.55
N ASP A 81 14.35 -11.68 -8.56
CA ASP A 81 15.81 -11.65 -8.37
C ASP A 81 16.32 -10.31 -7.84
N ASP A 82 15.69 -9.21 -8.24
CA ASP A 82 16.03 -7.87 -7.79
C ASP A 82 15.55 -7.59 -6.35
N PRO A 83 16.45 -7.19 -5.42
CA PRO A 83 16.10 -6.92 -4.02
C PRO A 83 15.15 -5.73 -3.83
N ASN A 84 15.20 -4.70 -4.69
CA ASN A 84 14.31 -3.55 -4.59
C ASN A 84 12.89 -3.94 -5.00
N VAL A 85 12.74 -4.78 -6.02
CA VAL A 85 11.43 -5.33 -6.41
C VAL A 85 10.84 -6.14 -5.27
N ARG A 86 11.62 -7.06 -4.66
CA ARG A 86 11.15 -7.84 -3.51
C ARG A 86 10.73 -6.96 -2.33
N TYR A 87 11.55 -5.96 -2.02
CA TYR A 87 11.27 -5.03 -0.91
C TYR A 87 9.96 -4.28 -1.13
N ASN A 88 9.77 -3.69 -2.31
CA ASN A 88 8.55 -2.94 -2.62
C ASN A 88 7.33 -3.87 -2.71
N ALA A 89 7.48 -5.08 -3.26
CA ALA A 89 6.43 -6.10 -3.26
C ALA A 89 6.00 -6.50 -1.84
N LEU A 90 6.94 -6.69 -0.93
CA LEU A 90 6.63 -7.02 0.46
C LEU A 90 5.86 -5.90 1.15
N VAL A 91 6.34 -4.66 1.03
CA VAL A 91 5.70 -3.50 1.66
C VAL A 91 4.29 -3.25 1.07
N SER A 92 4.13 -3.38 -0.25
CA SER A 92 2.84 -3.23 -0.90
C SER A 92 1.88 -4.35 -0.54
N LEU A 93 2.35 -5.60 -0.45
CA LEU A 93 1.54 -6.72 -0.01
C LEU A 93 1.07 -6.54 1.44
N GLN A 94 1.93 -6.05 2.33
CA GLN A 94 1.53 -5.72 3.71
C GLN A 94 0.38 -4.70 3.71
N LYS A 95 0.46 -3.63 2.92
CA LYS A 95 -0.62 -2.63 2.79
C LYS A 95 -1.92 -3.25 2.26
N ILE A 96 -1.84 -4.17 1.30
CA ILE A 96 -2.99 -4.91 0.77
C ILE A 96 -3.62 -5.84 1.83
N MET A 97 -2.80 -6.48 2.64
CA MET A 97 -3.26 -7.45 3.63
C MET A 97 -3.86 -6.80 4.87
N VAL A 98 -3.43 -5.58 5.23
CA VAL A 98 -3.97 -4.85 6.38
C VAL A 98 -5.47 -4.62 6.17
N HIS A 99 -6.26 -5.08 7.13
CA HIS A 99 -7.68 -4.81 7.20
C HIS A 99 -7.91 -3.62 8.15
N ASN A 100 -8.73 -2.67 7.72
CA ASN A 100 -9.29 -1.61 8.57
C ASN A 100 -8.22 -0.75 9.28
N TRP A 101 -7.46 0.06 8.52
CA TRP A 101 -6.42 0.96 9.08
C TRP A 101 -6.95 1.88 10.19
N GLU A 102 -8.22 2.31 10.11
CA GLU A 102 -8.91 3.05 11.18
C GLU A 102 -8.97 2.29 12.52
N TYR A 103 -9.04 0.96 12.49
CA TYR A 103 -9.11 0.14 13.69
C TYR A 103 -7.74 -0.04 14.34
N LEU A 104 -6.69 -0.15 13.54
CA LEU A 104 -5.31 -0.17 14.04
C LEU A 104 -4.93 1.14 14.73
N GLY A 105 -5.30 2.30 14.15
CA GLY A 105 -5.08 3.60 14.78
C GLY A 105 -5.82 3.71 16.12
N LYS A 106 -7.12 3.40 16.14
CA LYS A 106 -7.93 3.40 17.37
C LYS A 106 -7.40 2.44 18.43
N GLN A 107 -6.89 1.26 18.04
CA GLN A 107 -6.26 0.32 18.97
C GLN A 107 -4.97 0.89 19.56
N LEU A 108 -4.09 1.47 18.73
CA LEU A 108 -2.84 2.09 19.21
C LEU A 108 -3.12 3.24 20.18
N ASP A 109 -4.08 4.11 19.86
CA ASP A 109 -4.49 5.23 20.72
C ASP A 109 -5.09 4.72 22.05
N SER A 110 -5.86 3.63 22.01
CA SER A 110 -6.42 3.00 23.21
C SER A 110 -5.34 2.37 24.11
N VAL A 111 -4.32 1.75 23.53
CA VAL A 111 -3.19 1.12 24.25
C VAL A 111 -2.29 2.17 24.91
N GLN A 112 -2.04 3.30 24.25
CA GLN A 112 -1.30 4.42 24.84
C GLN A 112 -2.09 5.05 26.01
N SER A 113 -3.41 5.18 25.86
CA SER A 113 -4.30 5.71 26.90
C SER A 113 -4.40 4.80 28.13
N THR A 114 -4.30 3.47 27.97
CA THR A 114 -4.26 2.53 29.09
C THR A 114 -2.92 2.54 29.83
N ASN A 115 -1.80 2.62 29.10
CA ASN A 115 -0.46 2.67 29.70
C ASN A 115 -0.18 3.97 30.46
N ALA A 116 -0.77 5.09 30.02
CA ALA A 116 -0.69 6.37 30.75
C ALA A 116 -1.50 6.37 32.07
N LYS A 117 -2.55 5.54 32.17
CA LYS A 117 -3.36 5.42 33.40
C LYS A 117 -2.74 4.46 34.43
N SER A 118 -1.96 3.47 34.01
CA SER A 118 -1.31 2.51 34.93
C SER A 118 -0.10 3.09 35.68
N THR A 119 0.54 4.14 35.17
CA THR A 119 1.69 4.81 35.82
C THR A 119 1.29 5.91 36.81
N GLY A 120 -0.01 6.21 36.93
CA GLY A 120 -0.56 7.29 37.77
C GLY A 120 -1.11 6.85 39.14
N VAL A 121 -0.78 5.65 39.63
CA VAL A 121 -1.18 5.23 40.99
C VAL A 121 -0.29 5.95 42.01
N LYS A 122 -0.77 7.11 42.47
CA LYS A 122 -0.23 7.83 43.63
C LYS A 122 -0.17 6.88 44.84
N VAL A 123 1.06 6.61 45.28
CA VAL A 123 1.35 6.07 46.61
C VAL A 123 0.73 7.04 47.63
N LYS A 124 -0.26 6.56 48.38
CA LYS A 124 -0.70 7.19 49.63
C LYS A 124 0.11 6.61 50.77
#